data_AF-A0A960UQW2-F1
#
_entry.id   AF-A0A960UQW2-F1
#
_cell.length_a   1.000
_cell.length_b   1.000
_cell.length_c   1.000
_cell.angle_alpha   90.00
_cell.angle_beta   90.00
_cell.angle_gamma   90.00
#
_symmetry.space_group_name_H-M   'P 1'
#
loop_
_entity.id
_entity.type
_entity.pdbx_description
1 polymer ?
#
loop_
_entity_poly.entity_id
_entity_poly.type
_entity_poly.pdbx_seq_one_letter_code
_entity_poly.pdbx_strand_id
1 'polypeptide(L)' 'MAQKKVVTQIKLQVEAGKANPAPPVGPALGQHGLNIMEFCKQFNEKSKNQVGIKLPVVITV' A
#
# COMPACT_ATOMS: atom_id res chain seq x y z
N MET A 1 -29.60 -11.83 0.38
CA MET A 1 -28.95 -11.37 -0.87
C MET A 1 -27.70 -10.58 -0.48
N ALA A 2 -26.51 -11.16 -0.68
CA ALA A 2 -25.23 -10.66 -0.17
C ALA A 2 -24.74 -9.43 -0.95
N GLN A 3 -25.01 -8.24 -0.43
CA GLN A 3 -24.48 -6.97 -0.92
C GLN A 3 -23.24 -6.59 -0.14
N LYS A 4 -22.08 -6.72 -0.79
CA LYS A 4 -21.03 -5.68 -0.90
C LYS A 4 -19.77 -6.32 -1.47
N LYS A 5 -19.72 -6.42 -2.80
CA LYS A 5 -18.45 -6.35 -3.52
C LYS A 5 -17.92 -4.92 -3.37
N VAL A 6 -17.49 -4.54 -2.18
CA VAL A 6 -16.62 -3.38 -2.05
C VAL A 6 -15.32 -3.90 -2.64
N VAL A 7 -15.06 -3.49 -3.88
CA VAL A 7 -13.77 -3.67 -4.53
C VAL A 7 -13.21 -2.26 -4.59
N THR A 8 -12.82 -1.71 -3.44
CA THR A 8 -12.22 -0.38 -3.43
C THR A 8 -10.77 -0.55 -3.80
N GLN A 9 -10.42 -0.16 -5.02
CA GLN A 9 -9.05 -0.19 -5.50
C GLN A 9 -8.35 1.10 -5.12
N ILE A 10 -7.49 1.03 -4.13
CA ILE A 10 -6.65 2.14 -3.68
C ILE A 10 -5.37 2.08 -4.51
N LYS A 11 -5.10 3.13 -5.28
CA LYS A 11 -3.86 3.27 -6.07
C LYS A 11 -2.93 4.23 -5.35
N LEU A 12 -1.76 3.74 -4.96
CA LEU A 12 -0.75 4.48 -4.21
C LEU A 12 0.58 4.39 -4.94
N GLN A 13 1.39 5.44 -4.86
CA GLN A 13 2.72 5.44 -5.43
C GLN A 13 3.73 5.36 -4.29
N VAL A 14 4.54 4.30 -4.28
CA VAL A 14 5.47 4.02 -3.19
C VAL A 14 6.86 3.77 -3.76
N GLU A 15 7.87 4.39 -3.17
CA GLU A 15 9.27 4.17 -3.56
C GLU A 15 9.74 2.79 -3.09
N ALA A 16 10.25 2.00 -4.02
CA ALA A 16 10.85 0.70 -3.74
C ALA A 16 11.92 0.80 -2.65
N GLY A 17 11.84 -0.07 -1.65
CA GLY A 17 12.75 -0.11 -0.51
C GLY A 17 12.67 1.09 0.43
N LYS A 18 11.77 2.06 0.15
CA LYS A 18 11.55 3.28 0.93
C LYS A 18 10.06 3.55 1.19
N ALA A 19 9.23 2.52 1.25
CA ALA A 19 7.87 2.64 1.75
C ALA A 19 7.90 3.19 3.18
N ASN A 20 7.25 4.34 3.33
CA ASN A 20 7.16 5.12 4.56
C ASN A 20 5.67 5.28 4.91
N PRO A 21 5.26 5.17 6.18
CA PRO A 21 3.92 5.51 6.66
C PRO A 21 3.50 6.99 6.48
N ALA A 22 4.20 7.78 5.66
CA ALA A 22 3.95 9.19 5.40
C ALA A 22 2.53 9.49 4.86
N PRO A 23 2.04 10.74 5.02
CA PRO A 23 0.73 11.20 4.57
C PRO A 23 0.70 11.36 3.03
N PRO A 24 0.61 10.26 2.27
CA PRO A 24 -0.66 9.83 1.65
C PRO A 24 -0.95 8.32 1.73
N VAL A 25 0.06 7.50 2.03
CA VAL A 25 -0.03 6.03 2.13
C VAL A 25 -0.57 5.63 3.50
N GLY A 26 -0.12 6.29 4.56
CA GLY A 26 -0.57 6.04 5.92
C GLY A 26 -2.08 6.24 6.11
N PRO A 27 -2.63 7.43 5.84
CA PRO A 27 -4.06 7.68 5.97
C PRO A 27 -4.90 6.81 5.01
N ALA A 28 -4.47 6.62 3.76
CA ALA A 28 -5.24 5.85 2.77
C ALA A 28 -5.26 4.34 3.06
N LEU A 29 -4.23 3.77 3.68
CA LEU A 29 -4.27 2.37 4.13
C LEU A 29 -5.03 2.24 5.45
N GLY A 30 -4.75 3.14 6.40
CA GLY A 30 -5.35 3.11 7.74
C GLY A 30 -6.84 3.35 7.74
N GLN A 31 -7.36 4.23 6.87
CA GLN A 31 -8.80 4.47 6.71
C GLN A 31 -9.58 3.22 6.26
N HIS A 32 -8.89 2.25 5.65
CA HIS A 32 -9.47 0.99 5.19
C HIS A 32 -9.16 -0.19 6.12
N GLY A 33 -8.55 0.06 7.29
CA GLY A 33 -8.22 -0.96 8.28
C GLY A 33 -7.02 -1.84 7.89
N LEU A 34 -6.19 -1.39 6.93
CA LEU A 34 -4.97 -2.09 6.53
C LEU A 34 -3.79 -1.67 7.40
N ASN A 35 -2.93 -2.63 7.74
CA ASN A 35 -1.73 -2.38 8.53
C ASN A 35 -0.64 -1.67 7.69
N ILE A 36 -0.46 -0.37 7.93
CA ILE A 36 0.51 0.47 7.21
C ILE A 36 1.95 -0.02 7.42
N MET A 37 2.34 -0.31 8.67
CA MET A 37 3.71 -0.76 8.98
C MET A 37 4.02 -2.11 8.34
N GLU A 38 3.07 -3.05 8.40
CA GLU A 38 3.18 -4.36 7.78
C GLU A 38 3.34 -4.23 6.26
N PHE A 39 2.50 -3.38 5.64
CA PHE A 39 2.56 -3.07 4.23
C PHE A 39 3.92 -2.46 3.85
N CYS A 40 4.38 -1.42 4.57
CA CYS A 40 5.67 -0.80 4.30
C CYS A 40 6.81 -1.79 4.42
N LYS A 41 6.78 -2.67 5.43
CA LYS A 41 7.82 -3.68 5.65
C LYS A 41 7.83 -4.73 4.53
N GLN A 42 6.68 -5.35 4.23
CA GLN A 42 6.57 -6.34 3.16
C GLN A 42 6.87 -5.74 1.79
N PHE A 43 6.40 -4.52 1.53
CA PHE A 43 6.69 -3.82 0.28
C PHE A 43 8.18 -3.54 0.18
N ASN A 44 8.84 -3.04 1.24
CA ASN A 44 10.28 -2.80 1.24
C ASN A 44 11.10 -4.07 1.07
N GLU A 45 10.63 -5.20 1.61
CA GLU A 45 11.28 -6.50 1.45
C GLU A 45 11.14 -7.03 0.02
N LYS A 46 9.95 -6.96 -0.56
CA LYS A 46 9.70 -7.39 -1.96
C LYS A 46 10.36 -6.47 -2.98
N SER A 47 10.38 -5.17 -2.71
CA SER A 47 10.98 -4.15 -3.57
C SER A 47 12.46 -3.87 -3.25
N LYS A 48 13.06 -4.65 -2.35
CA LYS A 48 14.47 -4.52 -1.95
C LYS A 48 15.45 -4.71 -3.11
N ASN A 49 15.04 -5.41 -4.16
CA ASN A 49 15.83 -5.59 -5.38
C ASN A 49 15.63 -4.47 -6.42
N GLN A 50 14.69 -3.56 -6.18
CA GLN A 50 14.34 -2.47 -7.11
C GLN A 50 14.42 -1.09 -6.43
N VAL A 51 15.19 -1.00 -5.34
CA VAL A 51 15.30 0.19 -4.48
C VAL A 51 15.62 1.42 -5.32
N GLY A 52 14.82 2.48 -5.17
CA GLY A 52 14.99 3.73 -5.91
C GLY A 52 14.04 3.95 -7.10
N ILE A 53 13.17 2.99 -7.40
CA ILE A 53 12.13 3.12 -8.44
C ILE A 53 10.76 3.27 -7.77
N LYS A 54 9.90 4.17 -8.29
CA LYS A 54 8.52 4.34 -7.80
C LYS A 54 7.65 3.22 -8.36
N LEU A 55 7.20 2.28 -7.52
CA LEU A 55 6.22 1.28 -7.94
C LEU A 55 4.80 1.76 -7.65
N PRO A 56 3.89 1.68 -8.63
CA PRO A 56 2.47 1.82 -8.38
C PRO A 56 1.98 0.59 -7.63
N VAL A 57 1.28 0.81 -6.52
CA VAL A 57 0.67 -0.22 -5.69
C VAL A 57 -0.83 -0.09 -5.84
N VAL A 58 -1.46 -1.20 -6.21
CA VAL A 58 -2.92 -1.30 -6.24
C VAL A 58 -3.33 -2.22 -5.11
N ILE A 59 -4.15 -1.71 -4.21
CA ILE A 59 -4.63 -2.42 -3.04
C ILE A 59 -6.13 -2.55 -3.18
N THR A 60 -6.60 -3.78 -3.24
CA THR A 60 -8.02 -4.10 -3.36
C THR A 60 -8.51 -4.49 -1.98
N VAL A 61 -9.39 -3.67 -1.40
CA VAL A 61 -10.12 -3.97 -0.16
C VAL A 61 -11.57 -4.28 -0.43
#